data_AF-A0A084VQR5-F1
#
_entry.id   AF-A0A084VQR5-F1
#
_cell.length_a   1.000
_cell.length_b   1.000
_cell.length_c   1.000
_cell.angle_alpha   90.00
_cell.angle_beta   90.00
_cell.angle_gamma   90.00
#
_symmetry.space_group_name_H-M   'P 1'
#
loop_
_entity.id
_entity.type
_entity.pdbx_description
1 polymer ?
#
loop_
_entity_poly.entity_id
_entity_poly.type
_entity_poly.pdbx_seq_one_letter_code
_entity_poly.pdbx_strand_id
1 'polypeptide(L)'
;MRSMLGSILVAVYGTLATLCLSLPVSGEVCPVYLTISAYSRTIEDAPLVINWGPGCESPPDWIGLYTENPALSNAPPIAKVLVNGEPTGHVISAVKFGQQKLPGGWSYEQVLQHIPKRKTKPICFDFYLTSYDATGHLQYFDCLKIQPAWMFAEPSLGNMSLKDLFLPGTHCSGCYQTRTNAGNVVLKKIGFRQSLDIWSQLVFGVRYLDFSVGYYPSHNGTRNFWIMNEHFRVASLVPILQDIRRFVILSEETVFLDFRRFPLGFHNHPEQHAVLLALLEQELGDLVYRRHFLSTAEEPEEERAGARDHDADGESYDLTIGDMRREGKYILITYNHEASLNESDIIWKPWKKHSSAFLKHSELGEFMQNLFSQKHPDAPRDIGWSLHGVQGFQGSYNEEEATYLLPKERASIVNPKLMHLLGGPWSLRANAVLLDFFSNTNLVDLAVYTNRYKMLHNAMNEAVVLDIQ
;
A
#
# COMPACT_ATOMS: atom_id res chain seq x y z
N MET A 1 34.01 6.55 75.76
CA MET A 1 33.55 5.17 75.55
C MET A 1 33.28 4.97 74.06
N ARG A 2 34.20 4.33 73.35
CA ARG A 2 34.04 3.95 71.93
C ARG A 2 33.72 2.45 71.93
N SER A 3 32.57 2.08 71.37
CA SER A 3 32.27 0.68 71.07
C SER A 3 31.67 0.62 69.68
N MET A 4 32.38 -0.12 68.81
CA MET A 4 31.88 -0.62 67.54
C MET A 4 30.60 -1.43 67.75
N LEU A 5 29.67 -1.34 66.81
CA LEU A 5 28.78 -2.46 66.49
C LEU A 5 28.49 -2.41 64.98
N GLY A 6 28.98 -3.42 64.27
CA GLY A 6 28.64 -3.68 62.88
C GLY A 6 27.18 -4.10 62.76
N SER A 7 26.57 -3.78 61.63
CA SER A 7 25.26 -4.30 61.23
C SER A 7 25.38 -4.92 59.85
N ILE A 8 25.02 -6.20 59.80
CA ILE A 8 25.07 -7.11 58.66
C ILE A 8 23.93 -6.75 57.70
N LEU A 9 24.26 -6.60 56.41
CA LEU A 9 23.30 -6.52 55.31
C LEU A 9 22.58 -7.87 55.15
N VAL A 10 21.26 -7.86 55.22
CA VAL A 10 20.42 -8.94 54.67
C VAL A 10 19.57 -8.30 53.58
N ALA A 11 19.94 -8.55 52.32
CA ALA A 11 19.16 -8.16 51.16
C ALA A 11 17.99 -9.13 50.99
N VAL A 12 16.76 -8.65 51.23
CA VAL A 12 15.53 -9.35 50.89
C VAL A 12 15.17 -8.95 49.47
N TYR A 13 15.29 -9.87 48.52
CA TYR A 13 14.77 -9.71 47.15
C TYR A 13 13.24 -9.72 47.19
N GLY A 14 12.64 -8.54 47.16
CA GLY A 14 11.21 -8.39 46.87
C GLY A 14 10.99 -8.41 45.35
N THR A 15 10.42 -9.48 44.82
CA THR A 15 9.89 -9.52 43.46
C THR A 15 8.67 -8.61 43.38
N LEU A 16 8.86 -7.38 42.90
CA LEU A 16 7.77 -6.53 42.42
C LEU A 16 7.29 -7.12 41.08
N ALA A 17 6.26 -7.96 41.15
CA ALA A 17 5.46 -8.29 40.00
C ALA A 17 4.68 -7.03 39.59
N THR A 18 5.21 -6.29 38.63
CA THR A 18 4.49 -5.21 37.97
C THR A 18 3.32 -5.85 37.20
N LEU A 19 2.14 -5.88 37.83
CA LEU A 19 0.90 -6.10 37.09
C LEU A 19 0.77 -4.94 36.10
N CYS A 20 1.09 -5.19 34.83
CA CYS A 20 0.55 -4.42 33.73
C CYS A 20 -0.97 -4.63 33.74
N LEU A 21 -1.67 -3.79 34.50
CA LEU A 21 -3.08 -3.54 34.30
C LEU A 21 -3.20 -2.91 32.92
N SER A 22 -3.49 -3.75 31.93
CA SER A 22 -4.07 -3.33 30.66
C SER A 22 -5.37 -2.60 30.99
N LEU A 23 -5.32 -1.28 31.08
CA LEU A 23 -6.51 -0.46 31.05
C LEU A 23 -7.20 -0.75 29.71
N PRO A 24 -8.46 -1.21 29.71
CA PRO A 24 -9.20 -1.37 28.47
C PRO A 24 -9.34 0.01 27.86
N VAL A 25 -8.88 0.16 26.62
CA VAL A 25 -9.21 1.32 25.80
C VAL A 25 -10.74 1.38 25.77
N SER A 26 -11.30 2.48 26.27
CA SER A 26 -12.73 2.80 26.17
C SER A 26 -13.23 2.42 24.76
N GLY A 27 -14.22 1.52 24.70
CA GLY A 27 -14.57 0.71 23.53
C GLY A 27 -14.42 1.42 22.18
N GLU A 28 -13.51 0.92 21.35
CA GLU A 28 -13.38 1.41 19.98
C GLU A 28 -14.70 1.18 19.23
N VAL A 29 -15.22 2.27 18.66
CA VAL A 29 -16.40 2.20 17.79
C VAL A 29 -16.09 1.29 16.61
N CYS A 30 -16.97 0.33 16.36
CA CYS A 30 -16.82 -0.63 15.26
C CYS A 30 -16.68 0.10 13.91
N PRO A 31 -15.54 0.00 13.21
CA PRO A 31 -15.35 0.69 11.96
C PRO A 31 -16.26 0.11 10.89
N VAL A 32 -16.88 0.98 10.09
CA VAL A 32 -17.65 0.59 8.89
C VAL A 32 -17.11 1.32 7.68
N TYR A 33 -17.01 0.63 6.54
CA TYR A 33 -16.41 1.19 5.34
C TYR A 33 -16.94 0.55 4.05
N LEU A 34 -16.82 1.30 2.95
CA LEU A 34 -17.19 0.83 1.61
C LEU A 34 -15.98 0.30 0.84
N THR A 35 -16.18 -0.79 0.12
CA THR A 35 -15.26 -1.25 -0.92
C THR A 35 -16.03 -1.52 -2.21
N ILE A 36 -15.30 -1.69 -3.31
CA ILE A 36 -15.86 -1.98 -4.64
C ILE A 36 -15.60 -3.45 -4.95
N SER A 37 -16.66 -4.21 -5.25
CA SER A 37 -16.53 -5.64 -5.54
C SER A 37 -15.60 -5.92 -6.74
N ALA A 38 -14.74 -6.92 -6.60
CA ALA A 38 -13.87 -7.36 -7.70
C ALA A 38 -14.61 -8.19 -8.77
N TYR A 39 -15.80 -8.71 -8.48
CA TYR A 39 -16.47 -9.73 -9.30
C TYR A 39 -17.11 -9.22 -10.60
N SER A 40 -17.37 -7.92 -10.72
CA SER A 40 -18.03 -7.39 -11.92
C SER A 40 -17.09 -7.33 -13.12
N ARG A 41 -17.66 -7.44 -14.33
CA ARG A 41 -16.89 -7.40 -15.59
C ARG A 41 -16.18 -6.05 -15.77
N THR A 42 -16.84 -4.97 -15.39
CA THR A 42 -16.32 -3.61 -15.39
C THR A 42 -16.50 -2.99 -14.00
N ILE A 43 -15.77 -1.91 -13.72
CA ILE A 43 -15.84 -1.22 -12.43
C ILE A 43 -17.18 -0.49 -12.25
N GLU A 44 -17.80 -0.02 -13.32
CA GLU A 44 -19.07 0.71 -13.28
C GLU A 44 -20.22 -0.20 -12.86
N ASP A 45 -20.18 -1.47 -13.27
CA ASP A 45 -21.13 -2.50 -12.88
C ASP A 45 -20.79 -3.17 -11.54
N ALA A 46 -19.69 -2.77 -10.89
CA ALA A 46 -19.28 -3.34 -9.62
C ALA A 46 -20.22 -2.91 -8.48
N PRO A 47 -20.85 -3.85 -7.75
CA PRO A 47 -21.59 -3.49 -6.56
C PRO A 47 -20.65 -2.96 -5.47
N LEU A 48 -21.15 -2.00 -4.71
CA LEU A 48 -20.54 -1.55 -3.47
C LEU A 48 -20.74 -2.62 -2.40
N VAL A 49 -19.69 -2.85 -1.61
CA VAL A 49 -19.69 -3.78 -0.48
C VAL A 49 -19.63 -2.96 0.79
N ILE A 50 -20.58 -3.19 1.70
CA ILE A 50 -20.65 -2.58 3.02
C ILE A 50 -19.94 -3.53 3.98
N ASN A 51 -18.91 -3.05 4.68
CA ASN A 51 -18.08 -3.86 5.57
C ASN A 51 -18.12 -3.30 7.00
N TRP A 52 -17.94 -4.18 8.00
CA TRP A 52 -17.73 -3.77 9.39
C TRP A 52 -16.70 -4.67 10.08
N GLY A 53 -16.00 -4.10 11.08
CA GLY A 53 -14.91 -4.77 11.79
C GLY A 53 -13.54 -4.57 11.16
N PRO A 54 -12.53 -5.39 11.53
CA PRO A 54 -12.67 -6.69 12.18
C PRO A 54 -12.82 -6.66 13.71
N GLY A 55 -13.36 -7.75 14.29
CA GLY A 55 -13.33 -8.06 15.71
C GLY A 55 -14.10 -7.10 16.64
N CYS A 56 -15.19 -6.49 16.19
CA CYS A 56 -15.92 -5.53 17.00
C CYS A 56 -16.51 -6.15 18.27
N GLU A 57 -16.15 -5.62 19.43
CA GLU A 57 -16.75 -6.02 20.72
C GLU A 57 -18.21 -5.56 20.83
N SER A 58 -18.51 -4.38 20.28
CA SER A 58 -19.84 -3.78 20.23
C SER A 58 -20.19 -3.42 18.78
N PRO A 59 -20.59 -4.41 17.95
CA PRO A 59 -20.99 -4.15 16.57
C PRO A 59 -22.26 -3.27 16.52
N PRO A 60 -22.43 -2.43 15.50
CA PRO A 60 -23.63 -1.61 15.35
C PRO A 60 -24.84 -2.50 15.09
N ASP A 61 -26.05 -2.05 15.41
CA ASP A 61 -27.28 -2.79 15.12
C ASP A 61 -27.62 -2.73 13.63
N TRP A 62 -27.43 -1.57 13.01
CA TRP A 62 -27.63 -1.40 11.58
C TRP A 62 -26.72 -0.35 10.96
N ILE A 63 -26.49 -0.52 9.65
CA ILE A 63 -25.66 0.35 8.82
C ILE A 63 -26.52 0.87 7.67
N GLY A 64 -26.47 2.17 7.42
CA GLY A 64 -27.13 2.83 6.30
C GLY A 64 -26.13 3.29 5.25
N LEU A 65 -26.45 3.06 3.97
CA LEU A 65 -25.76 3.59 2.81
C LEU A 65 -26.60 4.69 2.16
N TYR A 66 -25.99 5.82 1.82
CA TYR A 66 -26.64 7.04 1.34
C TYR A 66 -25.91 7.60 0.13
N THR A 67 -26.64 8.30 -0.75
CA THR A 67 -26.08 9.05 -1.88
C THR A 67 -25.91 10.55 -1.59
N GLU A 68 -26.48 11.03 -0.50
CA GLU A 68 -26.32 12.39 -0.02
C GLU A 68 -25.67 12.34 1.36
N ASN A 69 -24.86 13.34 1.69
CA ASN A 69 -24.18 13.40 2.99
C ASN A 69 -25.23 13.47 4.12
N PRO A 70 -25.36 12.44 4.98
CA PRO A 70 -26.37 12.41 6.04
C PRO A 70 -26.19 13.49 7.11
N ALA A 71 -25.01 14.12 7.19
CA ALA A 71 -24.79 15.26 8.09
C ALA A 71 -25.42 16.55 7.56
N LEU A 72 -25.79 16.60 6.27
CA LEU A 72 -26.31 17.78 5.58
C LEU A 72 -27.69 17.57 4.97
N SER A 73 -28.15 16.31 4.87
CA SER A 73 -29.41 15.93 4.24
C SER A 73 -30.18 14.93 5.10
N ASN A 74 -31.51 15.03 5.06
CA ASN A 74 -32.44 14.12 5.73
C ASN A 74 -32.92 12.99 4.79
N ALA A 75 -32.26 12.78 3.65
CA ALA A 75 -32.59 11.70 2.73
C ALA A 75 -32.48 10.32 3.40
N PRO A 76 -33.42 9.38 3.18
CA PRO A 76 -33.34 8.05 3.75
C PRO A 76 -32.18 7.25 3.14
N PRO A 77 -31.66 6.22 3.84
CA PRO A 77 -30.64 5.34 3.28
C PRO A 77 -31.18 4.59 2.05
N ILE A 78 -30.37 4.53 0.99
CA ILE A 78 -30.67 3.75 -0.21
C ILE A 78 -30.44 2.24 -0.02
N ALA A 79 -29.66 1.87 1.00
CA ALA A 79 -29.58 0.49 1.49
C ALA A 79 -29.40 0.49 3.00
N LYS A 80 -30.07 -0.44 3.68
CA LYS A 80 -29.98 -0.66 5.12
C LYS A 80 -29.60 -2.10 5.40
N VAL A 81 -28.54 -2.30 6.18
CA VAL A 81 -28.03 -3.61 6.58
C VAL A 81 -28.23 -3.79 8.07
N LEU A 82 -28.84 -4.90 8.48
CA LEU A 82 -28.88 -5.33 9.88
C LEU A 82 -27.66 -6.22 10.15
N VAL A 83 -26.88 -5.88 11.17
CA VAL A 83 -25.61 -6.57 11.47
C VAL A 83 -25.84 -7.81 12.35
N ASN A 84 -26.92 -7.84 13.11
CA ASN A 84 -27.34 -8.97 13.95
C ASN A 84 -26.27 -9.44 14.95
N GLY A 85 -25.47 -8.52 15.48
CA GLY A 85 -24.45 -8.83 16.50
C GLY A 85 -23.17 -9.47 15.96
N GLU A 86 -23.03 -9.63 14.64
CA GLU A 86 -21.80 -10.18 14.06
C GLU A 86 -20.61 -9.23 14.28
N PRO A 87 -19.49 -9.68 14.87
CA PRO A 87 -18.35 -8.81 15.17
C PRO A 87 -17.55 -8.41 13.92
N THR A 88 -17.74 -9.11 12.80
CA THR A 88 -17.10 -8.82 11.51
C THR A 88 -17.98 -9.33 10.40
N GLY A 89 -18.10 -8.56 9.33
CA GLY A 89 -18.81 -9.06 8.17
C GLY A 89 -18.85 -8.07 7.03
N HIS A 90 -19.52 -8.50 5.97
CA HIS A 90 -19.73 -7.69 4.80
C HIS A 90 -21.04 -8.07 4.11
N VAL A 91 -21.62 -7.12 3.39
CA VAL A 91 -22.79 -7.34 2.54
C VAL A 91 -22.54 -6.70 1.19
N ILE A 92 -22.72 -7.48 0.12
CA ILE A 92 -22.74 -6.96 -1.25
C ILE A 92 -24.09 -6.27 -1.46
N SER A 93 -24.07 -4.96 -1.67
CA SER A 93 -25.29 -4.18 -1.89
C SER A 93 -25.76 -4.29 -3.35
N ALA A 94 -27.03 -3.97 -3.59
CA ALA A 94 -27.56 -3.79 -4.95
C ALA A 94 -27.08 -2.47 -5.60
N VAL A 95 -26.40 -1.60 -4.84
CA VAL A 95 -25.92 -0.29 -5.29
C VAL A 95 -24.63 -0.50 -6.06
N LYS A 96 -24.63 -0.11 -7.34
CA LYS A 96 -23.44 -0.16 -8.20
C LYS A 96 -22.58 1.09 -8.01
N PHE A 97 -21.27 0.95 -8.20
CA PHE A 97 -20.36 2.10 -8.24
C PHE A 97 -20.78 3.08 -9.35
N GLY A 98 -21.11 2.58 -10.55
CA GLY A 98 -21.58 3.39 -11.66
C GLY A 98 -20.48 4.19 -12.37
N GLN A 99 -20.87 5.02 -13.33
CA GLN A 99 -19.96 5.93 -14.04
C GLN A 99 -19.65 7.14 -13.17
N GLN A 100 -18.71 6.98 -12.24
CA GLN A 100 -18.30 8.03 -11.31
C GLN A 100 -17.15 8.87 -11.88
N LYS A 101 -17.23 10.18 -11.66
CA LYS A 101 -16.06 11.05 -11.76
C LYS A 101 -15.30 11.00 -10.43
N LEU A 102 -13.97 11.07 -10.50
CA LEU A 102 -13.16 11.20 -9.29
C LEU A 102 -13.47 12.56 -8.66
N PRO A 103 -13.84 12.62 -7.37
CA PRO A 103 -14.34 13.84 -6.77
C PRO A 103 -13.22 14.87 -6.58
N GLY A 104 -13.58 16.12 -6.29
CA GLY A 104 -12.61 17.18 -6.01
C GLY A 104 -11.80 17.65 -7.23
N GLY A 105 -12.24 17.35 -8.45
CA GLY A 105 -11.56 17.76 -9.68
C GLY A 105 -10.41 16.85 -10.10
N TRP A 106 -10.31 15.66 -9.51
CA TRP A 106 -9.23 14.71 -9.76
C TRP A 106 -9.48 13.77 -10.94
N SER A 107 -10.63 13.85 -11.63
CA SER A 107 -10.81 13.11 -12.88
C SER A 107 -9.77 13.55 -13.92
N TYR A 108 -9.28 12.58 -14.70
CA TYR A 108 -8.21 12.82 -15.66
C TYR A 108 -8.54 13.98 -16.62
N GLU A 109 -9.76 14.06 -17.15
CA GLU A 109 -10.16 15.13 -18.05
C GLU A 109 -10.22 16.51 -17.36
N GLN A 110 -10.52 16.55 -16.06
CA GLN A 110 -10.62 17.80 -15.30
C GLN A 110 -9.23 18.36 -14.99
N VAL A 111 -8.25 17.51 -14.65
CA VAL A 111 -6.89 17.96 -14.35
C VAL A 111 -6.13 18.49 -15.56
N LEU A 112 -6.57 18.14 -16.78
CA LEU A 112 -6.03 18.72 -18.01
C LEU A 112 -6.47 20.18 -18.21
N GLN A 113 -7.53 20.61 -17.53
CA GLN A 113 -8.10 21.95 -17.64
C GLN A 113 -7.80 22.82 -16.43
N HIS A 114 -7.79 22.22 -15.23
CA HIS A 114 -7.64 22.93 -13.96
C HIS A 114 -6.79 22.14 -12.98
N ILE A 115 -5.85 22.82 -12.31
CA ILE A 115 -5.05 22.20 -11.24
C ILE A 115 -5.98 21.93 -10.03
N PRO A 116 -6.12 20.67 -9.58
CA PRO A 116 -6.97 20.35 -8.43
C PRO A 116 -6.36 20.92 -7.14
N LYS A 117 -7.21 21.39 -6.24
CA LYS A 117 -6.75 21.85 -4.93
C LYS A 117 -6.37 20.66 -4.07
N ARG A 118 -5.14 20.64 -3.55
CA ARG A 118 -4.71 19.69 -2.52
C ARG A 118 -5.59 19.87 -1.27
N LYS A 119 -6.11 18.77 -0.74
CA LYS A 119 -6.97 18.73 0.44
C LYS A 119 -6.28 17.92 1.53
N THR A 120 -6.37 18.40 2.77
CA THR A 120 -5.86 17.69 3.95
C THR A 120 -6.80 16.60 4.45
N LYS A 121 -8.07 16.62 4.00
CA LYS A 121 -9.08 15.61 4.31
C LYS A 121 -9.36 14.73 3.10
N PRO A 122 -9.75 13.46 3.30
CA PRO A 122 -10.25 12.61 2.24
C PRO A 122 -11.40 13.29 1.47
N ILE A 123 -11.51 12.98 0.18
CA ILE A 123 -12.54 13.55 -0.70
C ILE A 123 -13.54 12.45 -1.03
N CYS A 124 -14.77 12.60 -0.56
CA CYS A 124 -15.83 11.61 -0.74
C CYS A 124 -16.36 11.60 -2.17
N PHE A 125 -16.70 10.41 -2.65
CA PHE A 125 -17.74 10.22 -3.66
C PHE A 125 -19.11 10.46 -3.02
N ASP A 126 -20.16 10.46 -3.83
CA ASP A 126 -21.55 10.55 -3.37
C ASP A 126 -22.06 9.19 -2.84
N PHE A 127 -21.26 8.56 -1.97
CA PHE A 127 -21.59 7.31 -1.27
C PHE A 127 -21.11 7.41 0.18
N TYR A 128 -22.07 7.53 1.10
CA TYR A 128 -21.83 7.75 2.53
C TYR A 128 -22.37 6.57 3.35
N LEU A 129 -21.66 6.22 4.42
CA LEU A 129 -22.05 5.21 5.39
C LEU A 129 -22.26 5.84 6.76
N THR A 130 -23.29 5.37 7.45
CA THR A 130 -23.45 5.61 8.89
C THR A 130 -23.81 4.32 9.60
N SER A 131 -23.36 4.16 10.84
CA SER A 131 -23.74 3.05 11.71
C SER A 131 -24.46 3.55 12.95
N TYR A 132 -25.41 2.76 13.45
CA TYR A 132 -26.24 3.13 14.59
C TYR A 132 -26.41 1.97 15.57
N ASP A 133 -26.57 2.32 16.84
CA ASP A 133 -26.95 1.37 17.88
C ASP A 133 -28.48 1.12 17.93
N ALA A 134 -28.89 0.24 18.84
CA ALA A 134 -30.28 -0.14 19.07
C ALA A 134 -31.17 1.03 19.51
N THR A 135 -30.59 2.07 20.10
CA THR A 135 -31.29 3.29 20.51
C THR A 135 -31.40 4.32 19.38
N GLY A 136 -30.76 4.06 18.24
CA GLY A 136 -30.75 4.94 17.08
C GLY A 136 -29.70 6.04 17.16
N HIS A 137 -28.73 5.96 18.07
CA HIS A 137 -27.62 6.91 18.11
C HIS A 137 -26.58 6.56 17.06
N LEU A 138 -26.09 7.60 16.37
CA LEU A 138 -25.02 7.51 15.40
C LEU A 138 -23.72 7.09 16.11
N GLN A 139 -23.11 6.00 15.66
CA GLN A 139 -21.83 5.52 16.18
C GLN A 139 -20.67 5.91 15.26
N TYR A 140 -20.79 5.66 13.96
CA TYR A 140 -19.73 5.90 12.99
C TYR A 140 -20.25 6.56 11.71
N PHE A 141 -19.39 7.33 11.05
CA PHE A 141 -19.66 7.97 9.75
C PHE A 141 -18.45 7.79 8.84
N ASP A 142 -18.69 7.37 7.60
CA ASP A 142 -17.65 7.31 6.57
C ASP A 142 -18.22 7.54 5.16
N CYS A 143 -17.37 7.51 4.15
CA CYS A 143 -17.74 7.55 2.75
C CYS A 143 -16.76 6.73 1.90
N LEU A 144 -17.19 6.33 0.71
CA LEU A 144 -16.22 5.92 -0.32
C LEU A 144 -15.43 7.17 -0.71
N LYS A 145 -14.10 7.12 -0.68
CA LYS A 145 -13.26 8.32 -0.81
C LYS A 145 -11.97 8.08 -1.59
N ILE A 146 -11.40 9.17 -2.07
CA ILE A 146 -10.05 9.25 -2.59
C ILE A 146 -9.15 10.01 -1.62
N GLN A 147 -7.86 9.70 -1.64
CA GLN A 147 -6.85 10.33 -0.79
C GLN A 147 -5.59 10.69 -1.61
N PRO A 148 -5.68 11.65 -2.54
CA PRO A 148 -4.60 11.94 -3.48
C PRO A 148 -3.39 12.64 -2.86
N ALA A 149 -3.47 13.17 -1.64
CA ALA A 149 -2.42 13.95 -0.98
C ALA A 149 -2.24 13.57 0.50
N TRP A 150 -2.42 12.29 0.85
CA TRP A 150 -2.45 11.87 2.25
C TRP A 150 -1.09 11.98 2.96
N MET A 151 0.04 11.79 2.25
CA MET A 151 1.37 11.98 2.84
C MET A 151 1.75 13.45 2.98
N PHE A 152 1.21 14.31 2.12
CA PHE A 152 1.34 15.76 2.21
C PHE A 152 0.49 16.33 3.34
N ALA A 153 -0.70 15.77 3.56
CA ALA A 153 -1.61 16.18 4.62
C ALA A 153 -1.04 15.96 6.04
N GLU A 154 -0.04 15.09 6.18
CA GLU A 154 0.64 14.78 7.44
C GLU A 154 2.15 15.07 7.34
N PRO A 155 2.58 16.32 7.59
CA PRO A 155 3.98 16.72 7.45
C PRO A 155 4.95 15.90 8.31
N SER A 156 4.49 15.40 9.46
CA SER A 156 5.28 14.56 10.37
C SER A 156 5.70 13.22 9.76
N LEU A 157 4.95 12.69 8.79
CA LEU A 157 5.37 11.52 8.02
C LEU A 157 6.64 11.79 7.20
N GLY A 158 6.94 13.06 6.93
CA GLY A 158 8.16 13.48 6.25
C GLY A 158 9.44 13.06 6.96
N ASN A 159 9.42 12.84 8.27
CA ASN A 159 10.60 12.47 9.05
C ASN A 159 10.73 10.97 9.31
N MET A 160 9.73 10.17 8.93
CA MET A 160 9.78 8.72 9.10
C MET A 160 10.60 8.10 7.97
N SER A 161 11.43 7.11 8.33
CA SER A 161 12.15 6.32 7.34
C SER A 161 11.17 5.54 6.45
N LEU A 162 11.53 5.29 5.19
CA LEU A 162 10.65 4.59 4.24
C LEU A 162 10.36 3.15 4.69
N LYS A 163 11.27 2.48 5.41
CA LYS A 163 11.03 1.15 6.03
C LYS A 163 9.98 1.18 7.15
N ASP A 164 9.78 2.31 7.82
CA ASP A 164 8.82 2.44 8.92
C ASP A 164 7.41 2.81 8.44
N LEU A 165 7.27 3.30 7.22
CA LEU A 165 5.97 3.63 6.62
C LEU A 165 5.21 2.39 6.19
N PHE A 166 3.91 2.35 6.46
CA PHE A 166 2.98 1.44 5.80
C PHE A 166 2.56 2.03 4.45
N LEU A 167 3.08 1.49 3.35
CA LEU A 167 2.79 1.94 1.98
C LEU A 167 1.71 1.05 1.32
N PRO A 168 0.53 1.61 0.99
CA PRO A 168 -0.48 0.87 0.25
C PRO A 168 -0.06 0.74 -1.22
N GLY A 169 -0.08 -0.49 -1.73
CA GLY A 169 0.42 -0.83 -3.05
C GLY A 169 -0.51 -1.72 -3.88
N THR A 170 -0.19 -1.85 -5.16
CA THR A 170 -0.90 -2.74 -6.09
C THR A 170 0.07 -3.71 -6.74
N HIS A 171 -0.29 -4.99 -6.78
CA HIS A 171 0.46 -5.98 -7.55
C HIS A 171 0.10 -5.86 -9.04
N CYS A 172 1.10 -5.97 -9.93
CA CYS A 172 0.89 -5.85 -11.38
C CYS A 172 0.09 -4.57 -11.70
N SER A 173 0.55 -3.41 -11.22
CA SER A 173 -0.24 -2.17 -11.18
C SER A 173 -0.76 -1.75 -12.55
N GLY A 174 0.05 -1.99 -13.59
CA GLY A 174 -0.31 -1.71 -14.99
C GLY A 174 -1.22 -2.76 -15.65
N CYS A 175 -1.65 -3.79 -14.92
CA CYS A 175 -2.40 -4.93 -15.45
C CYS A 175 -3.91 -4.70 -15.33
N TYR A 176 -4.39 -3.67 -16.02
CA TYR A 176 -5.80 -3.26 -16.08
C TYR A 176 -6.30 -3.19 -17.52
N GLN A 177 -7.62 -3.06 -17.66
CA GLN A 177 -8.24 -2.93 -18.97
C GLN A 177 -7.97 -1.54 -19.56
N THR A 178 -7.37 -1.48 -20.74
CA THR A 178 -7.16 -0.26 -21.53
C THR A 178 -8.11 -0.25 -22.72
N ARG A 179 -8.29 0.91 -23.35
CA ARG A 179 -9.05 1.02 -24.62
C ARG A 179 -8.52 0.06 -25.69
N THR A 180 -7.20 -0.14 -25.74
CA THR A 180 -6.55 -1.00 -26.74
C THR A 180 -6.74 -2.50 -26.50
N ASN A 181 -7.01 -2.90 -25.26
CA ASN A 181 -7.15 -4.32 -24.89
C ASN A 181 -8.57 -4.70 -24.42
N ALA A 182 -9.53 -3.75 -24.45
CA ALA A 182 -10.91 -3.96 -24.01
C ALA A 182 -11.66 -5.05 -24.79
N GLY A 183 -11.21 -5.42 -26.00
CA GLY A 183 -11.76 -6.55 -26.76
C GLY A 183 -11.12 -7.90 -26.44
N ASN A 184 -10.02 -7.95 -25.68
CA ASN A 184 -9.23 -9.18 -25.50
C ASN A 184 -9.85 -10.10 -24.45
N VAL A 185 -10.45 -11.21 -24.91
CA VAL A 185 -11.14 -12.19 -24.06
C VAL A 185 -10.19 -12.91 -23.09
N VAL A 186 -8.96 -13.21 -23.52
CA VAL A 186 -7.97 -13.89 -22.68
C VAL A 186 -7.53 -12.98 -21.54
N LEU A 187 -7.20 -11.73 -21.84
CA LEU A 187 -6.81 -10.75 -20.82
C LEU A 187 -7.93 -10.49 -19.80
N LYS A 188 -9.19 -10.42 -20.25
CA LYS A 188 -10.36 -10.31 -19.35
C LYS A 188 -10.48 -11.47 -18.37
N LYS A 189 -10.13 -12.68 -18.80
CA LYS A 189 -10.21 -13.87 -17.95
C LYS A 189 -9.03 -13.98 -16.99
N ILE A 190 -7.80 -13.80 -17.48
CA ILE A 190 -6.60 -14.16 -16.71
C ILE A 190 -5.50 -13.09 -16.69
N GLY A 191 -5.60 -12.04 -17.51
CA GLY A 191 -4.54 -11.04 -17.69
C GLY A 191 -4.65 -9.80 -16.80
N PHE A 192 -5.84 -9.47 -16.29
CA PHE A 192 -6.01 -8.31 -15.42
C PHE A 192 -5.86 -8.65 -13.94
N ARG A 193 -5.26 -7.71 -13.20
CA ARG A 193 -5.02 -7.76 -11.74
C ARG A 193 -5.53 -6.51 -11.03
N GLN A 194 -5.85 -5.45 -11.77
CA GLN A 194 -6.48 -4.25 -11.24
C GLN A 194 -7.72 -3.89 -12.07
N SER A 195 -8.75 -3.35 -11.40
CA SER A 195 -9.97 -2.84 -12.07
C SER A 195 -9.85 -1.36 -12.45
N LEU A 196 -8.89 -0.64 -11.87
CA LEU A 196 -8.68 0.80 -12.04
C LEU A 196 -7.35 1.05 -12.77
N ASP A 197 -7.28 2.12 -13.55
CA ASP A 197 -6.04 2.58 -14.17
C ASP A 197 -5.06 3.19 -13.16
N ILE A 198 -3.84 3.47 -13.61
CA ILE A 198 -2.76 3.98 -12.74
C ILE A 198 -3.12 5.33 -12.13
N TRP A 199 -3.69 6.23 -12.94
CA TRP A 199 -4.18 7.52 -12.45
C TRP A 199 -5.14 7.34 -11.27
N SER A 200 -6.17 6.51 -11.45
CA SER A 200 -7.17 6.24 -10.42
C SER A 200 -6.56 5.54 -9.21
N GLN A 201 -5.68 4.55 -9.39
CA GLN A 201 -4.96 3.91 -8.28
C GLN A 201 -4.25 4.94 -7.39
N LEU A 202 -3.48 5.84 -8.00
CA LEU A 202 -2.74 6.90 -7.30
C LEU A 202 -3.68 7.91 -6.62
N VAL A 203 -4.73 8.34 -7.30
CA VAL A 203 -5.72 9.28 -6.74
C VAL A 203 -6.45 8.65 -5.55
N PHE A 204 -6.80 7.36 -5.61
CA PHE A 204 -7.39 6.66 -4.47
C PHE A 204 -6.46 6.63 -3.25
N GLY A 205 -5.14 6.59 -3.46
CA GLY A 205 -4.14 6.71 -2.39
C GLY A 205 -3.01 5.69 -2.45
N VAL A 206 -2.96 4.83 -3.48
CA VAL A 206 -1.85 3.90 -3.71
C VAL A 206 -0.54 4.68 -3.90
N ARG A 207 0.56 4.20 -3.31
CA ARG A 207 1.89 4.81 -3.43
C ARG A 207 2.98 3.84 -3.86
N TYR A 208 2.73 2.54 -3.82
CA TYR A 208 3.70 1.52 -4.26
C TYR A 208 3.17 0.75 -5.47
N LEU A 209 3.84 0.90 -6.62
CA LEU A 209 3.44 0.31 -7.90
C LEU A 209 4.43 -0.78 -8.33
N ASP A 210 3.93 -2.01 -8.53
CA ASP A 210 4.74 -3.16 -9.00
C ASP A 210 4.56 -3.37 -10.50
N PHE A 211 5.68 -3.26 -11.21
CA PHE A 211 5.76 -3.42 -12.66
C PHE A 211 6.60 -4.64 -13.05
N SER A 212 6.08 -5.34 -14.05
CA SER A 212 6.80 -6.34 -14.82
C SER A 212 6.84 -5.88 -16.26
N VAL A 213 8.03 -5.72 -16.85
CA VAL A 213 8.22 -5.07 -18.14
C VAL A 213 8.78 -6.03 -19.17
N GLY A 214 8.19 -6.05 -20.36
CA GLY A 214 8.66 -6.80 -21.50
C GLY A 214 9.06 -5.88 -22.64
N TYR A 215 10.09 -6.27 -23.39
CA TYR A 215 10.47 -5.63 -24.64
C TYR A 215 9.90 -6.39 -25.84
N TYR A 216 9.22 -5.67 -26.72
CA TYR A 216 8.69 -6.17 -27.97
C TYR A 216 8.97 -5.14 -29.07
N PRO A 217 9.97 -5.35 -29.94
CA PRO A 217 10.36 -4.35 -30.93
C PRO A 217 9.19 -4.02 -31.85
N SER A 218 8.86 -2.74 -31.92
CA SER A 218 7.86 -2.18 -32.83
C SER A 218 8.56 -1.64 -34.08
N HIS A 219 7.95 -1.81 -35.25
CA HIS A 219 8.47 -1.30 -36.52
C HIS A 219 8.77 0.21 -36.52
N ASN A 220 8.11 0.99 -35.65
CA ASN A 220 8.32 2.44 -35.53
C ASN A 220 9.09 2.83 -34.25
N GLY A 221 9.57 1.87 -33.45
CA GLY A 221 10.35 2.09 -32.21
C GLY A 221 9.60 2.73 -31.03
N THR A 222 8.42 3.31 -31.24
CA THR A 222 7.70 4.12 -30.23
C THR A 222 6.97 3.31 -29.15
N ARG A 223 6.84 1.99 -29.31
CA ARG A 223 6.08 1.11 -28.38
C ARG A 223 6.81 -0.20 -28.11
N ASN A 224 8.07 -0.08 -27.71
CA ASN A 224 8.90 -1.24 -27.46
C ASN A 224 8.67 -1.85 -26.07
N PHE A 225 8.28 -1.04 -25.07
CA PHE A 225 8.09 -1.53 -23.69
C PHE A 225 6.63 -1.67 -23.30
N TRP A 226 6.33 -2.82 -22.71
CA TRP A 226 4.99 -3.22 -22.31
C TRP A 226 4.96 -3.71 -20.87
N ILE A 227 3.87 -3.40 -20.18
CA ILE A 227 3.49 -4.08 -18.95
C ILE A 227 3.11 -5.51 -19.29
N MET A 228 3.72 -6.43 -18.55
CA MET A 228 3.54 -7.86 -18.67
C MET A 228 2.82 -8.39 -17.43
N ASN A 229 1.94 -9.35 -17.65
CA ASN A 229 1.45 -10.23 -16.60
C ASN A 229 1.83 -11.65 -16.99
N GLU A 230 2.86 -12.19 -16.33
CA GLU A 230 3.53 -13.42 -16.78
C GLU A 230 3.97 -13.26 -18.25
N HIS A 231 3.42 -14.06 -19.16
CA HIS A 231 3.73 -14.01 -20.60
C HIS A 231 2.77 -13.13 -21.40
N PHE A 232 1.76 -12.51 -20.77
CA PHE A 232 0.75 -11.72 -21.45
C PHE A 232 1.12 -10.24 -21.51
N ARG A 233 1.07 -9.67 -22.72
CA ARG A 233 1.23 -8.24 -22.97
C ARG A 233 -0.07 -7.50 -22.63
N VAL A 234 -0.05 -6.62 -21.64
CA VAL A 234 -1.27 -5.98 -21.13
C VAL A 234 -1.41 -4.53 -21.60
N ALA A 235 -0.44 -3.68 -21.30
CA ALA A 235 -0.51 -2.23 -21.55
C ALA A 235 0.84 -1.68 -22.00
N SER A 236 0.84 -0.57 -22.74
CA SER A 236 2.08 0.14 -23.11
C SER A 236 2.63 0.86 -21.88
N LEU A 237 3.96 0.89 -21.70
CA LEU A 237 4.58 1.49 -20.52
C LEU A 237 4.52 3.03 -20.52
N VAL A 238 4.78 3.68 -21.66
CA VAL A 238 4.89 5.15 -21.74
C VAL A 238 3.66 5.91 -21.19
N PRO A 239 2.40 5.58 -21.57
CA PRO A 239 1.24 6.27 -21.01
C PRO A 239 1.14 6.15 -19.48
N ILE A 240 1.57 5.03 -18.91
CA ILE A 240 1.59 4.80 -17.47
C ILE A 240 2.59 5.73 -16.79
N LEU A 241 3.80 5.88 -17.35
CA LEU A 241 4.81 6.82 -16.83
C LEU A 241 4.30 8.26 -16.89
N GLN A 242 3.59 8.64 -17.96
CA GLN A 242 3.00 9.97 -18.10
C GLN A 242 1.89 10.25 -17.07
N ASP A 243 1.07 9.25 -16.74
CA ASP A 243 0.07 9.36 -15.68
C ASP A 243 0.74 9.54 -14.31
N ILE A 244 1.80 8.78 -14.01
CA ILE A 244 2.60 8.91 -12.79
C ILE A 244 3.20 10.31 -12.69
N ARG A 245 3.88 10.77 -13.76
CA ARG A 245 4.48 12.11 -13.85
C ARG A 245 3.47 13.19 -13.50
N ARG A 246 2.31 13.16 -14.18
CA ARG A 246 1.26 14.15 -13.96
C ARG A 246 0.74 14.10 -12.53
N PHE A 247 0.56 12.90 -11.97
CA PHE A 247 0.07 12.76 -10.61
C PHE A 247 1.04 13.41 -9.61
N VAL A 248 2.33 13.05 -9.64
CA VAL A 248 3.30 13.56 -8.66
C VAL A 248 3.52 15.07 -8.78
N ILE A 249 3.45 15.64 -10.00
CA ILE A 249 3.51 17.11 -10.20
C ILE A 249 2.32 17.81 -9.53
N LEU A 250 1.12 17.23 -9.61
CA LEU A 250 -0.10 17.84 -9.07
C LEU A 250 -0.29 17.58 -7.58
N SER A 251 0.19 16.44 -7.07
CA SER A 251 -0.02 16.01 -5.68
C SER A 251 1.16 16.31 -4.76
N GLU A 252 2.39 16.37 -5.28
CA GLU A 252 3.65 16.41 -4.51
C GLU A 252 3.79 15.21 -3.55
N GLU A 253 3.19 14.08 -3.93
CA GLU A 253 3.27 12.82 -3.20
C GLU A 253 4.41 11.95 -3.72
N THR A 254 5.10 11.29 -2.79
CA THR A 254 6.14 10.30 -3.11
C THR A 254 5.53 9.03 -3.69
N VAL A 255 5.98 8.57 -4.85
CA VAL A 255 5.52 7.33 -5.49
C VAL A 255 6.70 6.38 -5.72
N PHE A 256 6.50 5.13 -5.36
CA PHE A 256 7.48 4.06 -5.48
C PHE A 256 7.18 3.21 -6.71
N LEU A 257 8.14 3.12 -7.63
CA LEU A 257 8.04 2.33 -8.84
C LEU A 257 8.99 1.13 -8.73
N ASP A 258 8.43 -0.07 -8.60
CA ASP A 258 9.19 -1.32 -8.43
C ASP A 258 9.22 -2.11 -9.74
N PHE A 259 10.35 -2.02 -10.46
CA PHE A 259 10.61 -2.76 -11.69
C PHE A 259 11.30 -4.09 -11.35
N ARG A 260 10.47 -5.06 -10.95
CA ARG A 260 10.98 -6.30 -10.35
C ARG A 260 11.25 -7.42 -11.34
N ARG A 261 10.49 -7.49 -12.44
CA ARG A 261 10.53 -8.61 -13.38
C ARG A 261 10.64 -8.15 -14.82
N PHE A 262 11.48 -8.84 -15.58
CA PHE A 262 11.73 -8.60 -17.00
C PHE A 262 11.44 -9.87 -17.82
N PRO A 263 10.17 -10.33 -17.89
CA PRO A 263 9.83 -11.69 -18.34
C PRO A 263 10.03 -11.95 -19.85
N LEU A 264 10.20 -10.91 -20.68
CA LEU A 264 10.28 -11.06 -22.13
C LEU A 264 11.20 -10.00 -22.75
N GLY A 265 12.12 -10.43 -23.62
CA GLY A 265 12.98 -9.52 -24.38
C GLY A 265 13.97 -8.75 -23.50
N PHE A 266 14.67 -9.43 -22.60
CA PHE A 266 15.79 -8.85 -21.83
C PHE A 266 16.91 -9.88 -21.64
N HIS A 267 16.56 -11.18 -21.63
CA HIS A 267 17.53 -12.27 -21.55
C HIS A 267 18.57 -12.20 -22.68
N ASN A 268 19.86 -12.20 -22.33
CA ASN A 268 21.01 -12.03 -23.24
C ASN A 268 21.04 -10.72 -24.03
N HIS A 269 20.35 -9.70 -23.53
CA HIS A 269 20.22 -8.43 -24.21
C HIS A 269 20.33 -7.24 -23.23
N PRO A 270 21.53 -6.99 -22.67
CA PRO A 270 21.76 -5.92 -21.71
C PRO A 270 21.42 -4.53 -22.29
N GLU A 271 21.52 -4.34 -23.61
CA GLU A 271 21.16 -3.09 -24.28
C GLU A 271 19.68 -2.72 -24.07
N GLN A 272 18.79 -3.70 -23.86
CA GLN A 272 17.37 -3.44 -23.63
C GLN A 272 17.13 -2.85 -22.23
N HIS A 273 17.97 -3.18 -21.24
CA HIS A 273 17.97 -2.51 -19.95
C HIS A 273 18.41 -1.04 -20.09
N ALA A 274 19.50 -0.78 -20.82
CA ALA A 274 19.98 0.59 -21.05
C ALA A 274 18.91 1.46 -21.75
N VAL A 275 18.22 0.92 -22.76
CA VAL A 275 17.14 1.63 -23.46
C VAL A 275 15.92 1.86 -22.55
N LEU A 276 15.60 0.92 -21.65
CA LEU A 276 14.53 1.12 -20.66
C LEU A 276 14.90 2.21 -19.65
N LEU A 277 16.12 2.22 -19.14
CA LEU A 277 16.59 3.26 -18.22
C LEU A 277 16.59 4.64 -18.87
N ALA A 278 17.03 4.74 -20.13
CA ALA A 278 16.94 5.99 -20.89
C ALA A 278 15.49 6.47 -21.05
N LEU A 279 14.52 5.55 -21.24
CA LEU A 279 13.10 5.90 -21.26
C LEU A 279 12.62 6.38 -19.88
N LEU A 280 13.01 5.73 -18.79
CA LEU A 280 12.65 6.16 -17.44
C LEU A 280 13.23 7.54 -17.13
N GLU A 281 14.48 7.79 -17.51
CA GLU A 281 15.12 9.11 -17.37
C GLU A 281 14.38 10.17 -18.18
N GLN A 282 14.02 9.87 -19.44
CA GLN A 282 13.28 10.79 -20.31
C GLN A 282 11.91 11.16 -19.71
N GLU A 283 11.15 10.19 -19.21
CA GLU A 283 9.78 10.44 -18.76
C GLU A 283 9.72 11.00 -17.32
N LEU A 284 10.66 10.61 -16.45
CA LEU A 284 10.57 10.84 -15.00
C LEU A 284 11.83 11.44 -14.35
N GLY A 285 12.97 11.52 -15.04
CA GLY A 285 14.28 11.76 -14.42
C GLY A 285 14.39 13.04 -13.59
N ASP A 286 13.67 14.11 -13.96
CA ASP A 286 13.63 15.36 -13.19
C ASP A 286 12.89 15.23 -11.85
N LEU A 287 12.04 14.22 -11.69
CA LEU A 287 11.22 13.95 -10.50
C LEU A 287 11.76 12.80 -9.65
N VAL A 288 12.73 12.04 -10.15
CA VAL A 288 13.32 10.89 -9.47
C VAL A 288 14.36 11.34 -8.45
N TYR A 289 14.30 10.74 -7.26
CA TYR A 289 15.37 10.84 -6.27
C TYR A 289 16.51 9.92 -6.65
N ARG A 290 17.65 10.53 -6.97
CA ARG A 290 18.83 9.83 -7.48
C ARG A 290 19.71 9.37 -6.34
N ARG A 291 20.43 8.28 -6.57
CA ARG A 291 21.51 7.82 -5.71
C ARG A 291 22.77 8.61 -5.99
N HIS A 292 23.39 9.19 -4.98
CA HIS A 292 24.70 9.79 -5.04
C HIS A 292 25.76 8.70 -4.96
N PHE A 293 26.65 8.68 -5.94
CA PHE A 293 27.90 7.93 -5.85
C PHE A 293 28.91 8.83 -5.14
N LEU A 294 29.44 8.44 -3.97
CA LEU A 294 30.64 9.11 -3.44
C LEU A 294 31.78 8.84 -4.43
N SER A 295 32.27 9.90 -5.07
CA SER A 295 33.52 9.83 -5.79
C SER A 295 34.63 9.56 -4.78
N THR A 296 35.38 8.48 -4.98
CA THR A 296 36.55 8.05 -4.20
C THR A 296 37.74 9.03 -4.22
N ALA A 297 37.52 10.30 -4.56
CA ALA A 297 38.57 11.29 -4.82
C ALA A 297 38.79 12.31 -3.69
N GLU A 298 37.93 12.40 -2.67
CA GLU A 298 38.02 13.48 -1.66
C GLU A 298 38.17 13.04 -0.19
N GLU A 299 38.27 11.74 0.12
CA GLU A 299 38.47 11.28 1.51
C GLU A 299 39.93 10.88 1.81
N PRO A 300 40.54 11.40 2.90
CA PRO A 300 41.89 11.04 3.33
C PRO A 300 42.00 9.58 3.78
N GLU A 301 43.13 8.95 3.48
CA GLU A 301 43.35 7.49 3.54
C GLU A 301 43.22 6.82 4.93
N GLU A 302 43.05 7.58 6.02
CA GLU A 302 43.00 7.05 7.38
C GLU A 302 41.64 6.47 7.80
N GLU A 303 40.54 6.76 7.08
CA GLU A 303 39.22 6.15 7.34
C GLU A 303 38.93 4.87 6.55
N ARG A 304 39.86 4.41 5.72
CA ARG A 304 39.70 3.17 4.90
C ARG A 304 39.69 1.87 5.70
N ALA A 305 40.08 1.88 6.98
CA ALA A 305 40.12 0.68 7.82
C ALA A 305 38.77 0.41 8.50
N GLY A 306 37.68 0.36 7.74
CA GLY A 306 36.33 0.05 8.26
C GLY A 306 35.23 -0.06 7.21
N ALA A 307 35.37 0.63 6.08
CA ALA A 307 34.37 0.64 5.01
C ALA A 307 34.49 -0.63 4.13
N ARG A 308 33.62 -1.61 4.39
CA ARG A 308 33.28 -2.65 3.42
C ARG A 308 32.04 -2.20 2.64
N ASP A 309 32.17 -2.29 1.31
CA ASP A 309 31.19 -2.08 0.25
C ASP A 309 30.67 -0.67 -0.03
N HIS A 310 30.80 -0.29 -1.31
CA HIS A 310 30.37 0.94 -1.92
C HIS A 310 28.84 1.06 -1.95
N ASP A 311 28.28 1.93 -1.11
CA ASP A 311 27.12 2.77 -1.44
C ASP A 311 27.14 3.95 -0.45
N ALA A 312 27.43 5.15 -0.97
CA ALA A 312 27.49 6.39 -0.19
C ALA A 312 26.16 6.79 0.46
N ASP A 313 25.08 6.39 -0.19
CA ASP A 313 23.72 6.80 0.10
C ASP A 313 22.98 5.83 1.02
N GLY A 314 23.68 4.78 1.49
CA GLY A 314 23.05 3.69 2.22
C GLY A 314 21.96 3.02 1.40
N GLU A 315 20.98 2.45 2.10
CA GLU A 315 19.90 1.73 1.46
C GLU A 315 18.67 2.63 1.28
N SER A 316 18.00 2.54 0.13
CA SER A 316 16.86 3.41 -0.22
C SER A 316 15.73 3.45 0.81
N TYR A 317 15.63 2.42 1.65
CA TYR A 317 14.60 2.32 2.67
C TYR A 317 14.91 3.12 3.95
N ASP A 318 16.15 3.60 4.11
CA ASP A 318 16.56 4.47 5.21
C ASP A 318 16.27 5.96 4.93
N LEU A 319 16.03 6.30 3.65
CA LEU A 319 15.56 7.62 3.26
C LEU A 319 14.25 7.98 3.97
N THR A 320 13.89 9.25 3.94
CA THR A 320 12.58 9.74 4.36
C THR A 320 11.86 10.44 3.20
N ILE A 321 10.54 10.58 3.29
CA ILE A 321 9.78 11.40 2.35
C ILE A 321 10.28 12.86 2.37
N GLY A 322 10.71 13.34 3.53
CA GLY A 322 11.24 14.69 3.72
C GLY A 322 12.53 14.91 2.96
N ASP A 323 13.44 13.93 2.91
CA ASP A 323 14.69 14.02 2.15
C ASP A 323 14.41 14.25 0.67
N MET A 324 13.57 13.40 0.09
CA MET A 324 13.18 13.50 -1.32
C MET A 324 12.50 14.84 -1.63
N ARG A 325 11.56 15.27 -0.77
CA ARG A 325 10.81 16.51 -0.96
C ARG A 325 11.69 17.76 -0.91
N ARG A 326 12.73 17.78 -0.06
CA ARG A 326 13.66 18.93 0.02
C ARG A 326 14.42 19.16 -1.28
N GLU A 327 14.62 18.12 -2.07
CA GLU A 327 15.22 18.20 -3.41
C GLU A 327 14.20 18.37 -4.55
N GLY A 328 12.91 18.53 -4.20
CA GLY A 328 11.83 18.57 -5.18
C GLY A 328 11.65 17.27 -5.94
N LYS A 329 12.03 16.13 -5.33
CA LYS A 329 11.90 14.79 -5.89
C LYS A 329 10.74 14.05 -5.24
N TYR A 330 10.04 13.27 -6.05
CA TYR A 330 8.78 12.61 -5.66
C TYR A 330 8.71 11.16 -6.15
N ILE A 331 9.72 10.65 -6.84
CA ILE A 331 9.71 9.30 -7.37
C ILE A 331 10.93 8.54 -6.86
N LEU A 332 10.71 7.35 -6.32
CA LEU A 332 11.76 6.39 -6.03
C LEU A 332 11.60 5.19 -6.98
N ILE A 333 12.63 4.89 -7.76
CA ILE A 333 12.61 3.74 -8.67
C ILE A 333 13.48 2.64 -8.09
N THR A 334 12.91 1.46 -7.87
CA THR A 334 13.67 0.26 -7.59
C THR A 334 13.71 -0.66 -8.81
N TYR A 335 14.85 -1.31 -9.05
CA TYR A 335 15.10 -2.01 -10.31
C TYR A 335 15.92 -3.28 -10.11
N ASN A 336 15.34 -4.43 -10.49
CA ASN A 336 15.93 -5.75 -10.22
C ASN A 336 16.88 -6.24 -11.32
N HIS A 337 17.98 -5.53 -11.53
CA HIS A 337 19.06 -5.93 -12.44
C HIS A 337 20.41 -5.34 -11.98
N GLU A 338 21.28 -6.19 -11.45
CA GLU A 338 22.53 -5.78 -10.78
C GLU A 338 23.44 -4.92 -11.66
N ALA A 339 23.66 -5.30 -12.93
CA ALA A 339 24.54 -4.55 -13.81
C ALA A 339 24.02 -3.12 -14.06
N SER A 340 22.69 -2.94 -14.11
CA SER A 340 22.10 -1.61 -14.24
C SER A 340 22.28 -0.75 -12.99
N LEU A 341 22.27 -1.36 -11.79
CA LEU A 341 22.53 -0.64 -10.56
C LEU A 341 23.94 -0.05 -10.58
N ASN A 342 24.94 -0.72 -11.16
CA ASN A 342 26.30 -0.16 -11.19
C ASN A 342 26.48 0.99 -12.19
N GLU A 343 25.57 1.14 -13.15
CA GLU A 343 25.70 2.08 -14.27
C GLU A 343 24.76 3.30 -14.16
N SER A 344 23.76 3.26 -13.28
CA SER A 344 22.70 4.25 -13.23
C SER A 344 22.43 4.75 -11.80
N ASP A 345 22.36 6.07 -11.66
CA ASP A 345 22.03 6.76 -10.41
C ASP A 345 20.52 6.91 -10.19
N ILE A 346 19.68 6.75 -11.21
CA ILE A 346 18.23 6.99 -11.08
C ILE A 346 17.47 5.79 -10.48
N ILE A 347 18.16 4.67 -10.24
CA ILE A 347 17.56 3.44 -9.71
C ILE A 347 18.24 2.98 -8.43
N TRP A 348 17.44 2.33 -7.60
CA TRP A 348 17.84 1.75 -6.32
C TRP A 348 17.64 0.23 -6.32
N LYS A 349 18.33 -0.44 -5.41
CA LYS A 349 18.15 -1.87 -5.18
C LYS A 349 16.71 -2.17 -4.75
N PRO A 350 16.08 -3.25 -5.26
CA PRO A 350 14.73 -3.62 -4.87
C PRO A 350 14.64 -4.06 -3.43
N TRP A 351 13.58 -3.62 -2.76
CA TRP A 351 13.26 -4.05 -1.40
C TRP A 351 12.94 -5.54 -1.33
N LYS A 352 13.18 -6.14 -0.16
CA LYS A 352 12.98 -7.58 0.06
C LYS A 352 11.50 -7.93 -0.14
N LYS A 353 11.21 -8.81 -1.10
CA LYS A 353 9.85 -9.26 -1.38
C LYS A 353 9.51 -10.52 -0.62
N HIS A 354 8.33 -10.49 -0.01
CA HIS A 354 7.60 -11.62 0.51
C HIS A 354 6.31 -11.77 -0.29
N SER A 355 5.92 -13.00 -0.63
CA SER A 355 4.82 -13.23 -1.57
C SER A 355 4.05 -14.48 -1.23
N SER A 356 2.73 -14.35 -1.12
CA SER A 356 1.82 -15.47 -0.89
C SER A 356 1.39 -16.17 -2.19
N ALA A 357 1.93 -15.78 -3.35
CA ALA A 357 1.47 -16.26 -4.66
C ALA A 357 1.47 -17.79 -4.83
N PHE A 358 2.38 -18.50 -4.17
CA PHE A 358 2.48 -19.97 -4.26
C PHE A 358 1.72 -20.70 -3.16
N LEU A 359 1.12 -19.97 -2.21
CA LEU A 359 0.42 -20.55 -1.07
C LEU A 359 -1.03 -20.87 -1.42
N LYS A 360 -1.56 -21.94 -0.81
CA LYS A 360 -3.00 -22.12 -0.65
C LYS A 360 -3.50 -21.05 0.31
N HIS A 361 -4.74 -20.57 0.13
CA HIS A 361 -5.31 -19.56 1.01
C HIS A 361 -5.46 -20.01 2.48
N SER A 362 -5.34 -21.30 2.77
CA SER A 362 -5.33 -21.88 4.12
C SER A 362 -4.00 -21.65 4.84
N GLU A 363 -2.90 -21.52 4.11
CA GLU A 363 -1.54 -21.34 4.63
C GLU A 363 -1.23 -19.86 4.91
N LEU A 364 -2.08 -18.95 4.42
CA LEU A 364 -1.88 -17.51 4.53
C LEU A 364 -1.76 -17.05 5.99
N GLY A 365 -2.53 -17.63 6.91
CA GLY A 365 -2.50 -17.25 8.32
C GLY A 365 -1.15 -17.53 8.99
N GLU A 366 -0.62 -18.73 8.79
CA GLU A 366 0.70 -19.13 9.30
C GLU A 366 1.82 -18.33 8.64
N PHE A 367 1.76 -18.15 7.31
CA PHE A 367 2.72 -17.32 6.59
C PHE A 367 2.79 -15.89 7.14
N MET A 368 1.63 -15.28 7.35
CA MET A 368 1.55 -13.94 7.93
C MET A 368 2.04 -13.92 9.39
N GLN A 369 1.70 -14.93 10.19
CA GLN A 369 2.21 -15.04 11.56
C GLN A 369 3.74 -15.11 11.59
N ASN A 370 4.35 -15.93 10.73
CA ASN A 370 5.80 -16.05 10.64
C ASN A 370 6.42 -14.72 10.19
N LEU A 371 5.88 -14.11 9.15
CA LEU A 371 6.39 -12.86 8.60
C LEU A 371 6.32 -11.69 9.60
N PHE A 372 5.20 -11.57 10.31
CA PHE A 372 4.97 -10.42 11.18
C PHE A 372 5.45 -10.65 12.61
N SER A 373 5.55 -11.88 13.14
CA SER A 373 5.77 -12.12 14.58
C SER A 373 7.10 -11.62 15.17
N GLN A 374 8.03 -11.08 14.37
CA GLN A 374 9.42 -10.67 14.71
C GLN A 374 10.32 -11.77 15.29
N LYS A 375 9.75 -12.81 15.93
CA LYS A 375 10.46 -13.95 16.50
C LYS A 375 10.92 -14.94 15.43
N HIS A 376 10.20 -15.04 14.32
CA HIS A 376 10.56 -15.95 13.23
C HIS A 376 11.83 -15.48 12.51
N PRO A 377 12.73 -16.39 12.09
CA PRO A 377 13.92 -16.04 11.31
C PRO A 377 13.62 -15.32 9.99
N ASP A 378 12.47 -15.62 9.37
CA ASP A 378 12.05 -15.00 8.11
C ASP A 378 11.47 -13.59 8.27
N ALA A 379 11.18 -13.16 9.50
CA ALA A 379 10.61 -11.85 9.75
C ALA A 379 11.62 -10.75 9.36
N PRO A 380 11.22 -9.76 8.52
CA PRO A 380 12.09 -8.65 8.15
C PRO A 380 12.43 -7.82 9.40
N ARG A 381 13.69 -7.44 9.52
CA ARG A 381 14.23 -6.63 10.63
C ARG A 381 15.14 -5.57 10.03
N ASP A 382 14.82 -4.31 10.32
CA ASP A 382 15.65 -3.16 9.95
C ASP A 382 15.98 -3.08 8.43
N ILE A 383 15.01 -3.46 7.59
CA ILE A 383 15.14 -3.44 6.13
C ILE A 383 13.83 -2.95 5.50
N GLY A 384 13.92 -2.40 4.29
CA GLY A 384 12.76 -2.17 3.42
C GLY A 384 12.24 -3.49 2.84
N TRP A 385 10.92 -3.68 2.88
CA TRP A 385 10.30 -4.91 2.40
C TRP A 385 8.88 -4.71 1.89
N SER A 386 8.46 -5.62 1.03
CA SER A 386 7.12 -5.65 0.47
C SER A 386 6.45 -7.00 0.65
N LEU A 387 5.16 -6.98 0.97
CA LEU A 387 4.28 -8.12 0.96
C LEU A 387 3.39 -8.08 -0.29
N HIS A 388 3.58 -9.03 -1.19
CA HIS A 388 2.67 -9.29 -2.30
C HIS A 388 1.61 -10.30 -1.83
N GLY A 389 0.52 -9.76 -1.28
CA GLY A 389 -0.61 -10.51 -0.73
C GLY A 389 -1.55 -11.00 -1.83
N VAL A 390 -1.08 -11.93 -2.66
CA VAL A 390 -1.80 -12.46 -3.82
C VAL A 390 -1.82 -13.99 -3.80
N GLN A 391 -2.70 -14.60 -4.59
CA GLN A 391 -2.66 -16.04 -4.87
C GLN A 391 -2.45 -16.22 -6.38
N GLY A 392 -1.43 -16.99 -6.73
CA GLY A 392 -1.07 -17.32 -8.10
C GLY A 392 -1.96 -18.41 -8.69
N PHE A 393 -1.72 -18.75 -9.95
CA PHE A 393 -2.49 -19.78 -10.64
C PHE A 393 -2.33 -21.17 -10.01
N GLN A 394 -1.10 -21.58 -9.72
CA GLN A 394 -0.84 -22.90 -9.13
C GLN A 394 -1.48 -23.06 -7.74
N GLY A 395 -1.40 -22.03 -6.89
CA GLY A 395 -1.97 -22.07 -5.54
C GLY A 395 -3.49 -22.02 -5.49
N SER A 396 -4.18 -21.84 -6.62
CA SER A 396 -5.62 -21.62 -6.69
C SER A 396 -6.43 -22.76 -7.28
N TYR A 397 -5.84 -23.95 -7.35
CA TYR A 397 -6.55 -25.14 -7.79
C TYR A 397 -7.61 -25.54 -6.74
N ASN A 398 -8.87 -25.61 -7.16
CA ASN A 398 -9.97 -26.16 -6.37
C ASN A 398 -10.13 -27.64 -6.71
N GLU A 399 -9.87 -28.51 -5.72
CA GLU A 399 -9.96 -29.97 -5.87
C GLU A 399 -11.41 -30.45 -6.08
N GLU A 400 -12.39 -29.80 -5.44
CA GLU A 400 -13.81 -30.19 -5.51
C GLU A 400 -14.42 -29.89 -6.89
N GLU A 401 -14.09 -28.73 -7.43
CA GLU A 401 -14.60 -28.26 -8.74
C GLU A 401 -13.68 -28.62 -9.91
N ALA A 402 -12.52 -29.24 -9.63
CA ALA A 402 -11.46 -29.56 -10.59
C ALA A 402 -11.09 -28.38 -11.51
N THR A 403 -11.07 -27.17 -10.95
CA THR A 403 -10.89 -25.92 -11.71
C THR A 403 -9.95 -24.94 -11.01
N TYR A 404 -9.43 -23.97 -11.75
CA TYR A 404 -8.62 -22.89 -11.21
C TYR A 404 -9.45 -21.63 -11.05
N LEU A 405 -9.27 -20.94 -9.92
CA LEU A 405 -9.90 -19.66 -9.69
C LEU A 405 -9.30 -18.56 -10.60
N LEU A 406 -10.20 -17.75 -11.15
CA LEU A 406 -9.90 -16.52 -11.86
C LEU A 406 -9.26 -15.49 -10.91
N PRO A 407 -8.48 -14.53 -11.43
CA PRO A 407 -7.78 -13.54 -10.61
C PRO A 407 -8.70 -12.78 -9.62
N LYS A 408 -9.91 -12.43 -10.06
CA LYS A 408 -10.92 -11.73 -9.24
C LYS A 408 -11.44 -12.62 -8.10
N GLU A 409 -11.68 -13.89 -8.38
CA GLU A 409 -12.14 -14.87 -7.38
C GLU A 409 -11.05 -15.09 -6.32
N ARG A 410 -9.79 -15.21 -6.75
CA ARG A 410 -8.64 -15.30 -5.83
C ARG A 410 -8.52 -14.10 -4.91
N ALA A 411 -8.59 -12.90 -5.49
CA ALA A 411 -8.51 -11.66 -4.72
C ALA A 411 -9.65 -11.55 -3.70
N SER A 412 -10.88 -11.90 -4.07
CA SER A 412 -12.03 -11.90 -3.15
C SER A 412 -11.91 -12.92 -2.00
N ILE A 413 -11.05 -13.93 -2.10
CA ILE A 413 -10.76 -14.87 -1.01
C ILE A 413 -9.57 -14.41 -0.16
N VAL A 414 -8.49 -13.97 -0.81
CA VAL A 414 -7.22 -13.61 -0.15
C VAL A 414 -7.35 -12.26 0.55
N ASN A 415 -7.93 -11.27 -0.12
CA ASN A 415 -7.96 -9.90 0.37
C ASN A 415 -8.69 -9.79 1.72
N PRO A 416 -9.90 -10.33 1.94
CA PRO A 416 -10.58 -10.22 3.24
C PRO A 416 -9.78 -10.85 4.38
N LYS A 417 -9.16 -12.01 4.14
CA LYS A 417 -8.31 -12.67 5.14
C LYS A 417 -7.09 -11.81 5.48
N LEU A 418 -6.42 -11.29 4.47
CA LEU A 418 -5.26 -10.43 4.67
C LEU A 418 -5.64 -9.14 5.39
N MET A 419 -6.74 -8.49 5.01
CA MET A 419 -7.21 -7.26 5.64
C MET A 419 -7.64 -7.49 7.09
N HIS A 420 -8.29 -8.62 7.39
CA HIS A 420 -8.60 -9.00 8.77
C HIS A 420 -7.33 -9.09 9.63
N LEU A 421 -6.30 -9.78 9.11
CA LEU A 421 -5.02 -9.96 9.78
C LEU A 421 -4.23 -8.65 9.94
N LEU A 422 -4.24 -7.80 8.92
CA LEU A 422 -3.62 -6.46 8.95
C LEU A 422 -4.38 -5.49 9.85
N GLY A 423 -5.70 -5.63 10.00
CA GLY A 423 -6.53 -4.80 10.88
C GLY A 423 -6.17 -4.92 12.36
N GLY A 424 -5.40 -5.94 12.74
CA GLY A 424 -4.82 -6.08 14.08
C GLY A 424 -3.42 -5.46 14.23
N PRO A 425 -2.60 -5.94 15.18
CA PRO A 425 -1.27 -5.36 15.47
C PRO A 425 -0.23 -5.56 14.35
N TRP A 426 -0.58 -6.28 13.29
CA TRP A 426 0.35 -6.54 12.18
C TRP A 426 0.51 -5.33 11.26
N SER A 427 -0.51 -4.48 11.11
CA SER A 427 -0.39 -3.20 10.40
C SER A 427 0.77 -2.35 10.93
N LEU A 428 0.97 -2.32 12.25
CA LEU A 428 2.05 -1.57 12.91
C LEU A 428 3.47 -2.01 12.49
N ARG A 429 3.60 -3.20 11.89
CA ARG A 429 4.87 -3.72 11.38
C ARG A 429 4.90 -3.80 9.86
N ALA A 430 3.79 -3.53 9.18
CA ALA A 430 3.72 -3.55 7.72
C ALA A 430 4.58 -2.41 7.14
N ASN A 431 5.31 -2.74 6.07
CA ASN A 431 5.99 -1.76 5.22
C ASN A 431 5.18 -1.59 3.91
N ALA A 432 5.62 -2.08 2.75
CA ALA A 432 4.77 -2.06 1.56
C ALA A 432 3.83 -3.29 1.49
N VAL A 433 2.52 -3.11 1.26
CA VAL A 433 1.59 -4.22 1.03
C VAL A 433 0.89 -4.03 -0.31
N LEU A 434 1.00 -5.03 -1.18
CA LEU A 434 0.53 -4.99 -2.56
C LEU A 434 -0.51 -6.08 -2.80
N LEU A 435 -1.68 -5.68 -3.31
CA LEU A 435 -2.81 -6.58 -3.57
C LEU A 435 -3.24 -6.58 -5.03
N ASP A 436 -3.88 -7.67 -5.43
CA ASP A 436 -4.74 -7.70 -6.62
C ASP A 436 -6.08 -7.04 -6.28
N PHE A 437 -6.61 -6.23 -7.20
CA PHE A 437 -7.91 -5.56 -7.08
C PHE A 437 -8.05 -4.77 -5.77
N PHE A 438 -7.11 -3.87 -5.48
CA PHE A 438 -7.06 -3.14 -4.20
C PHE A 438 -8.36 -2.41 -3.83
N SER A 439 -9.17 -1.98 -4.82
CA SER A 439 -10.47 -1.33 -4.60
C SER A 439 -11.48 -2.21 -3.87
N ASN A 440 -11.26 -3.52 -3.83
CA ASN A 440 -12.03 -4.48 -3.04
C ASN A 440 -11.64 -4.48 -1.55
N THR A 441 -10.73 -3.60 -1.12
CA THR A 441 -10.19 -3.52 0.23
C THR A 441 -10.22 -2.10 0.76
N ASN A 442 -10.04 -1.94 2.07
CA ASN A 442 -9.77 -0.65 2.72
C ASN A 442 -8.27 -0.42 2.98
N LEU A 443 -7.38 -1.02 2.17
CA LEU A 443 -5.93 -1.00 2.40
C LEU A 443 -5.37 0.43 2.53
N VAL A 444 -5.85 1.37 1.70
CA VAL A 444 -5.39 2.76 1.75
C VAL A 444 -5.75 3.40 3.09
N ASP A 445 -7.01 3.27 3.53
CA ASP A 445 -7.46 3.84 4.80
C ASP A 445 -6.70 3.22 5.98
N LEU A 446 -6.52 1.90 5.96
CA LEU A 446 -5.74 1.20 6.99
C LEU A 446 -4.31 1.73 7.03
N ALA A 447 -3.64 1.88 5.89
CA ALA A 447 -2.27 2.38 5.83
C ALA A 447 -2.15 3.82 6.34
N VAL A 448 -3.05 4.71 5.91
CA VAL A 448 -3.09 6.11 6.35
C VAL A 448 -3.30 6.20 7.87
N TYR A 449 -4.28 5.47 8.40
CA TYR A 449 -4.54 5.42 9.84
C TYR A 449 -3.35 4.87 10.62
N THR A 450 -2.78 3.76 10.14
CA THR A 450 -1.64 3.11 10.80
C THR A 450 -0.42 4.03 10.85
N ASN A 451 -0.12 4.75 9.77
CA ASN A 451 1.01 5.68 9.75
C ASN A 451 0.85 6.82 10.76
N ARG A 452 -0.36 7.38 10.88
CA ARG A 452 -0.67 8.36 11.92
C ARG A 452 -0.45 7.77 13.32
N TYR A 453 -0.90 6.53 13.54
CA TYR A 453 -0.73 5.85 14.82
C TYR A 453 0.75 5.57 15.15
N LYS A 454 1.52 5.05 14.19
CA LYS A 454 2.97 4.81 14.32
C LYS A 454 3.71 6.07 14.73
N MET A 455 3.37 7.21 14.12
CA MET A 455 3.96 8.50 14.47
C MET A 455 3.63 8.91 15.92
N LEU A 456 2.38 8.79 16.36
CA LEU A 456 1.99 9.15 17.74
C LEU A 456 2.76 8.30 18.76
N HIS A 457 2.92 7.01 18.49
CA HIS A 457 3.62 6.09 19.38
C HIS A 457 5.12 6.33 19.42
N ASN A 458 5.76 6.61 18.27
CA ASN A 458 7.17 6.97 18.23
C ASN A 458 7.45 8.28 19.00
N ALA A 459 6.60 9.29 18.84
CA ALA A 459 6.72 10.55 19.59
C ALA A 459 6.54 10.37 21.11
N MET A 460 5.65 9.46 21.54
CA MET A 460 5.48 9.14 22.97
C MET A 460 6.67 8.38 23.54
N ASN A 461 7.29 7.49 22.75
CA ASN A 461 8.51 6.80 23.17
C ASN A 461 9.71 7.75 23.28
N GLU A 462 9.81 8.76 22.42
CA GLU A 462 10.83 9.82 22.53
C GLU A 462 10.58 10.76 23.72
N ALA A 463 9.32 11.11 24.01
CA ALA A 463 8.96 11.96 25.15
C ALA A 463 9.24 11.29 26.52
N VAL A 464 9.16 9.95 26.61
CA VAL A 464 9.51 9.19 27.83
C VAL A 464 11.03 9.14 28.07
N VAL A 465 11.85 9.46 27.07
CA VAL A 465 13.32 9.50 27.18
C VAL A 465 13.84 10.89 27.61
N LEU A 466 12.98 11.91 27.65
CA LEU A 466 13.32 13.27 28.05
C LEU A 466 12.71 13.66 29.41
N ASP A 467 13.06 12.96 30.50
CA ASP A 467 13.17 13.57 31.85
C ASP A 467 13.75 12.60 32.90
N ILE A 468 15.05 12.29 32.83
CA ILE A 468 15.88 12.07 34.03
C ILE A 468 17.31 12.54 33.71
N GLN A 469 17.63 13.80 34.05
CA GLN A 469 18.90 14.17 34.67
C GLN A 469 18.82 15.49 35.42
#